data_AF-A0A4Q5S905-F1
#
_entry.id   AF-A0A4Q5S905-F1
#
_cell.length_a   1.000
_cell.length_b   1.000
_cell.length_c   1.000
_cell.angle_alpha   90.00
_cell.angle_beta   90.00
_cell.angle_gamma   90.00
#
_symmetry.space_group_name_H-M   'P 1'
#
loop_
_entity.id
_entity.type
_entity.pdbx_description
1 polymer ?
#
loop_
_entity_poly.entity_id
_entity_poly.type
_entity_poly.pdbx_seq_one_letter_code
_entity_poly.pdbx_strand_id
1 'polypeptide(L)'
;MKSIYSLMACVMLCAIPAGRAKAQCVTGTTINVITYDSVVVGIGNAPYLFRVPKFDPALGTLTEVRVQSVVSLSYEFELENRDAGVRNIRHSLLRYDDIYSDALIDPITRAPHSFEFGPFRLAAADNIIGAGPDYIKRGPTSVWTNDTLVNETLNNTADFMGTGDVEFEYYTSAGASFTGTPSYNGSITDEIKFNVSYVYCTTMFLNSNHINLTANAAGATSALLRWNTTNESQAKSYEVMVSEDGINFKTATILKATGNFSNDKGTYQYLYNFNTPVEKLYFRVKQLSKDNKTGLSPIRPVTWSKHKEGVYFVPTPSGNGISVQLPVSGGVPWQIDLFAVNGQLIQKNKLSGTIGTVIHFDKPLAKGIYVIRATRPGSADLITQKLMIR
;
A
#
# COMPACT_ATOMS: atom_id res chain seq x y z
N MET A 1 -12.12 63.56 33.07
CA MET A 1 -12.99 62.36 33.22
C MET A 1 -13.37 61.87 31.83
N LYS A 2 -13.26 60.56 31.58
CA LYS A 2 -13.54 59.81 30.32
C LYS A 2 -12.45 59.94 29.25
N SER A 3 -11.41 59.10 29.30
CA SER A 3 -11.32 57.69 28.87
C SER A 3 -11.05 57.58 27.37
N ILE A 4 -9.75 57.40 27.08
CA ILE A 4 -9.17 56.97 25.81
C ILE A 4 -9.40 55.46 25.74
N TYR A 5 -10.17 54.98 24.77
CA TYR A 5 -10.29 53.54 24.51
C TYR A 5 -9.20 53.08 23.55
N SER A 6 -8.50 52.08 24.05
CA SER A 6 -7.38 51.35 23.47
C SER A 6 -7.64 50.88 22.03
N LEU A 7 -6.69 51.17 21.15
CA LEU A 7 -6.36 50.30 20.01
C LEU A 7 -6.22 48.87 20.56
N MET A 8 -7.07 47.95 20.11
CA MET A 8 -6.84 46.52 20.28
C MET A 8 -6.76 45.92 18.88
N ALA A 9 -5.52 45.67 18.46
CA ALA A 9 -5.19 44.96 17.24
C ALA A 9 -5.80 43.56 17.29
N CYS A 10 -6.88 43.34 16.53
CA CYS A 10 -7.41 42.02 16.26
C CYS A 10 -6.73 41.48 14.99
N VAL A 11 -5.41 41.28 15.08
CA VAL A 11 -4.63 40.53 14.08
C VAL A 11 -4.31 39.17 14.71
N MET A 12 -5.13 38.16 14.40
CA MET A 12 -4.79 36.74 14.34
C MET A 12 -6.03 35.88 14.61
N LEU A 13 -6.71 35.48 13.55
CA LEU A 13 -7.45 34.21 13.50
C LEU A 13 -7.66 33.80 12.04
N CYS A 14 -6.56 33.78 11.28
CA CYS A 14 -6.54 33.28 9.89
C CYS A 14 -5.62 32.03 9.74
N ALA A 15 -5.44 31.25 10.82
CA ALA A 15 -4.48 30.14 10.84
C ALA A 15 -5.03 28.85 11.46
N ILE A 16 -6.33 28.55 11.30
CA ILE A 16 -6.92 27.29 11.80
C ILE A 16 -7.66 26.48 10.72
N PRO A 17 -7.00 26.14 9.59
CA PRO A 17 -7.31 24.85 8.94
C PRO A 17 -6.16 23.83 9.09
N ALA A 18 -4.92 24.28 9.30
CA ALA A 18 -3.74 23.41 9.21
C ALA A 18 -3.47 22.52 10.45
N GLY A 19 -4.20 22.73 11.55
CA GLY A 19 -3.96 22.05 12.83
C GLY A 19 -4.57 20.65 12.96
N ARG A 20 -5.65 20.35 12.24
CA ARG A 20 -6.43 19.10 12.42
C ARG A 20 -5.95 17.95 11.54
N ALA A 21 -5.59 18.22 10.28
CA ALA A 21 -4.96 17.23 9.41
C ALA A 21 -3.65 16.66 10.01
N LYS A 22 -2.89 17.47 10.75
CA LYS A 22 -1.64 17.04 11.41
C LYS A 22 -1.83 16.00 12.51
N ALA A 23 -3.00 15.92 13.15
CA ALA A 23 -3.24 14.99 14.25
C ALA A 23 -3.46 13.54 13.77
N GLN A 24 -3.94 13.36 12.54
CA GLN A 24 -4.12 12.03 11.93
C GLN A 24 -2.86 11.52 11.22
N CYS A 25 -1.84 12.37 11.11
CA CYS A 25 -0.62 12.06 10.41
C CYS A 25 0.52 11.74 11.38
N VAL A 26 1.34 10.75 11.04
CA VAL A 26 2.54 10.42 11.81
C VAL A 26 3.50 11.62 11.78
N THR A 27 4.12 11.92 12.92
CA THR A 27 5.06 13.04 13.03
C THR A 27 6.15 12.95 11.96
N GLY A 28 6.27 13.96 11.10
CA GLY A 28 7.26 14.03 10.02
C GLY A 28 6.77 13.63 8.62
N THR A 29 5.49 13.26 8.42
CA THR A 29 4.92 13.04 7.07
C THR A 29 4.59 14.36 6.38
N THR A 30 4.76 14.40 5.06
CA THR A 30 4.36 15.53 4.21
C THR A 30 2.84 15.47 3.96
N ILE A 31 2.16 16.59 4.18
CA ILE A 31 0.77 16.78 3.77
C ILE A 31 0.76 17.12 2.28
N ASN A 32 -0.02 16.37 1.51
CA ASN A 32 -0.19 16.55 0.08
C ASN A 32 -1.66 16.85 -0.23
N VAL A 33 -1.89 17.50 -1.37
CA VAL A 33 -3.23 17.84 -1.85
C VAL A 33 -3.32 17.48 -3.33
N ILE A 34 -4.35 16.73 -3.69
CA ILE A 34 -4.77 16.52 -5.09
C ILE A 34 -6.11 17.23 -5.27
N THR A 35 -6.24 18.02 -6.33
CA THR A 35 -7.48 18.74 -6.65
C THR A 35 -8.01 18.29 -7.99
N TYR A 36 -9.31 18.01 -8.03
CA TYR A 36 -10.09 17.82 -9.25
C TYR A 36 -10.99 19.02 -9.41
N ASP A 37 -10.86 19.73 -10.53
CA ASP A 37 -11.68 20.89 -10.87
C ASP A 37 -12.52 20.62 -12.11
N SER A 38 -13.68 21.26 -12.17
CA SER A 38 -14.60 21.21 -13.30
C SER A 38 -15.33 22.53 -13.43
N VAL A 39 -15.67 22.90 -14.65
CA VAL A 39 -16.39 24.14 -14.94
C VAL A 39 -17.62 23.83 -15.78
N VAL A 40 -18.76 24.37 -15.38
CA VAL A 40 -20.00 24.32 -16.16
C VAL A 40 -20.58 25.71 -16.30
N VAL A 41 -21.19 25.97 -17.45
CA VAL A 41 -21.99 27.18 -17.68
C VAL A 41 -23.44 26.74 -17.81
N GLY A 42 -24.34 27.43 -17.13
CA GLY A 42 -25.73 27.06 -17.10
C GLY A 42 -26.67 28.25 -17.01
N ILE A 43 -27.93 27.94 -16.68
CA ILE A 43 -29.06 28.88 -16.72
C ILE A 43 -29.60 29.23 -15.32
N GLY A 44 -28.84 28.93 -14.26
CA GLY A 44 -29.22 29.21 -12.88
C GLY A 44 -30.39 28.41 -12.29
N ASN A 45 -30.93 27.42 -13.02
CA ASN A 45 -32.05 26.58 -12.53
C ASN A 45 -31.96 25.15 -13.10
N ALA A 46 -30.94 24.40 -12.72
CA ALA A 46 -30.72 23.01 -13.17
C ALA A 46 -29.81 22.23 -12.22
N PRO A 47 -29.90 20.88 -12.20
CA PRO A 47 -28.86 20.03 -11.62
C PRO A 47 -27.66 19.94 -12.56
N TYR A 48 -26.46 19.97 -11.98
CA TYR A 48 -25.19 19.69 -12.65
C TYR A 48 -24.48 18.52 -11.97
N LEU A 49 -24.09 17.53 -12.76
CA LEU A 49 -23.41 16.33 -12.27
C LEU A 49 -21.90 16.48 -12.40
N PHE A 50 -21.18 16.35 -11.30
CA PHE A 50 -19.71 16.33 -11.25
C PHE A 50 -19.24 14.95 -10.78
N ARG A 51 -18.22 14.41 -11.46
CA ARG A 51 -17.62 13.12 -11.13
C ARG A 51 -16.15 13.31 -10.81
N VAL A 52 -15.74 12.80 -9.67
CA VAL A 52 -14.33 12.80 -9.25
C VAL A 52 -13.89 11.39 -8.92
N PRO A 53 -12.71 10.93 -9.36
CA PRO A 53 -12.21 9.62 -8.97
C PRO A 53 -12.16 9.48 -7.46
N LYS A 54 -12.49 8.28 -6.94
CA LYS A 54 -12.22 7.94 -5.55
C LYS A 54 -10.71 8.00 -5.28
N PHE A 55 -10.36 8.44 -4.09
CA PHE A 55 -8.98 8.53 -3.64
C PHE A 55 -8.33 7.15 -3.58
N ASP A 56 -7.17 7.01 -4.23
CA ASP A 56 -6.35 5.79 -4.21
C ASP A 56 -5.67 5.63 -2.83
N PRO A 57 -6.05 4.61 -2.03
CA PRO A 57 -5.45 4.38 -0.72
C PRO A 57 -3.95 4.09 -0.77
N ALA A 58 -3.38 3.75 -1.94
CA ALA A 58 -1.94 3.56 -2.10
C ALA A 58 -1.13 4.87 -2.03
N LEU A 59 -1.77 6.03 -2.22
CA LEU A 59 -1.11 7.34 -2.15
C LEU A 59 -0.87 7.80 -0.71
N GLY A 60 -1.71 7.37 0.23
CA GLY A 60 -1.60 7.81 1.61
C GLY A 60 -2.86 7.60 2.44
N THR A 61 -2.85 8.21 3.62
CA THR A 61 -4.02 8.31 4.48
C THR A 61 -4.75 9.61 4.15
N LEU A 62 -5.93 9.50 3.55
CA LEU A 62 -6.84 10.62 3.31
C LEU A 62 -7.34 11.16 4.66
N THR A 63 -7.04 12.43 4.94
CA THR A 63 -7.38 13.05 6.23
C THR A 63 -8.59 13.96 6.15
N GLU A 64 -8.77 14.64 5.03
CA GLU A 64 -9.95 15.47 4.76
C GLU A 64 -10.21 15.58 3.25
N VAL A 65 -11.48 15.81 2.93
CA VAL A 65 -11.93 16.18 1.59
C VAL A 65 -12.47 17.60 1.64
N ARG A 66 -12.00 18.48 0.76
CA ARG A 66 -12.51 19.85 0.65
C ARG A 66 -13.38 19.95 -0.59
N VAL A 67 -14.60 20.42 -0.41
CA VAL A 67 -15.54 20.69 -1.49
C VAL A 67 -15.69 22.21 -1.60
N GLN A 68 -15.41 22.76 -2.78
CA GLN A 68 -15.50 24.19 -3.03
C GLN A 68 -16.27 24.48 -4.30
N SER A 69 -17.12 25.50 -4.26
CA SER A 69 -17.70 26.10 -5.46
C SER A 69 -17.39 27.59 -5.55
N VAL A 70 -17.02 28.03 -6.75
CA VAL A 70 -16.81 29.44 -7.10
C VAL A 70 -17.74 29.76 -8.26
N VAL A 71 -18.61 30.74 -8.07
CA VAL A 71 -19.70 31.06 -9.01
C VAL A 71 -19.55 32.48 -9.53
N SER A 72 -19.75 32.64 -10.83
CA SER A 72 -20.06 33.92 -11.45
C SER A 72 -21.49 33.89 -11.96
N LEU A 73 -22.26 34.95 -11.70
CA LEU A 73 -23.69 35.00 -12.00
C LEU A 73 -24.00 36.28 -12.76
N SER A 74 -24.59 36.14 -13.94
CA SER A 74 -25.12 37.24 -14.74
C SER A 74 -26.64 37.16 -14.75
N TYR A 75 -27.29 38.31 -14.55
CA TYR A 75 -28.75 38.41 -14.55
C TYR A 75 -29.23 39.55 -15.44
N GLU A 76 -30.23 39.27 -16.26
CA GLU A 76 -30.95 40.23 -17.08
C GLU A 76 -32.45 40.06 -16.84
N PHE A 77 -33.18 41.17 -16.78
CA PHE A 77 -34.63 41.15 -16.62
C PHE A 77 -35.32 42.34 -17.26
N GLU A 78 -36.61 42.12 -17.50
CA GLU A 78 -37.57 43.07 -18.05
C GLU A 78 -38.81 43.07 -17.17
N LEU A 79 -39.31 44.26 -16.83
CA LEU A 79 -40.56 44.44 -16.09
C LEU A 79 -41.46 45.39 -16.88
N GLU A 80 -42.73 45.02 -16.98
CA GLU A 80 -43.77 45.78 -17.66
C GLU A 80 -44.98 45.94 -16.72
N ASN A 81 -45.35 47.17 -16.38
CA ASN A 81 -46.55 47.43 -15.59
C ASN A 81 -47.81 47.36 -16.46
N ARG A 82 -48.65 46.35 -16.24
CA ARG A 82 -49.92 46.18 -16.97
C ARG A 82 -51.13 46.81 -16.26
N ASP A 83 -50.92 47.49 -15.14
CA ASP A 83 -51.99 48.13 -14.39
C ASP A 83 -52.29 49.54 -14.91
N ALA A 84 -53.56 49.94 -14.87
CA ALA A 84 -54.00 51.29 -15.24
C ALA A 84 -53.48 52.42 -14.32
N GLY A 85 -52.71 52.10 -13.28
CA GLY A 85 -52.12 53.05 -12.36
C GLY A 85 -50.62 52.86 -12.22
N VAL A 86 -49.93 53.92 -11.78
CA VAL A 86 -48.49 53.88 -11.47
C VAL A 86 -48.18 52.80 -10.43
N ARG A 87 -47.08 52.07 -10.61
CA ARG A 87 -46.59 51.05 -9.68
C ARG A 87 -45.15 51.30 -9.26
N ASN A 88 -44.87 51.05 -7.98
CA ASN A 88 -43.53 50.99 -7.43
C ASN A 88 -43.18 49.51 -7.21
N ILE A 89 -42.46 48.92 -8.16
CA ILE A 89 -42.09 47.51 -8.12
C ILE A 89 -40.78 47.39 -7.37
N ARG A 90 -40.78 46.67 -6.25
CA ARG A 90 -39.57 46.09 -5.67
C ARG A 90 -39.31 44.77 -6.37
N HIS A 91 -38.11 44.58 -6.86
CA HIS A 91 -37.72 43.35 -7.54
C HIS A 91 -36.51 42.79 -6.83
N SER A 92 -36.44 41.48 -6.66
CA SER A 92 -35.25 40.80 -6.18
C SER A 92 -35.03 39.49 -6.91
N LEU A 93 -33.79 39.04 -6.92
CA LEU A 93 -33.42 37.69 -7.35
C LEU A 93 -33.04 36.90 -6.11
N LEU A 94 -33.67 35.74 -5.91
CA LEU A 94 -33.26 34.77 -4.89
C LEU A 94 -32.59 33.59 -5.56
N ARG A 95 -31.51 33.08 -4.95
CA ARG A 95 -30.83 31.87 -5.41
C ARG A 95 -30.51 30.92 -4.26
N TYR A 96 -30.76 29.64 -4.51
CA TYR A 96 -30.41 28.48 -3.68
C TYR A 96 -29.36 27.62 -4.41
N ASP A 97 -28.44 27.07 -3.63
CA ASP A 97 -27.37 26.20 -4.08
C ASP A 97 -27.28 25.03 -3.09
N ASP A 98 -27.60 23.82 -3.58
CA ASP A 98 -27.59 22.59 -2.79
C ASP A 98 -26.73 21.53 -3.49
N ILE A 99 -25.91 20.81 -2.72
CA ILE A 99 -25.06 19.74 -3.25
C ILE A 99 -25.39 18.42 -2.56
N TYR A 100 -25.70 17.42 -3.37
CA TYR A 100 -26.01 16.05 -2.96
C TYR A 100 -24.92 15.09 -3.42
N SER A 101 -24.65 14.07 -2.61
CA SER A 101 -23.79 12.95 -2.96
C SER A 101 -24.01 11.83 -1.96
N ASP A 102 -23.95 10.58 -2.41
CA ASP A 102 -23.98 9.41 -1.53
C ASP A 102 -22.77 9.35 -0.58
N ALA A 103 -21.70 10.09 -0.89
CA ALA A 103 -20.52 10.20 -0.01
C ALA A 103 -20.66 11.27 1.08
N LEU A 104 -21.73 12.06 1.07
CA LEU A 104 -22.03 13.06 2.09
C LEU A 104 -22.96 12.45 3.15
N ILE A 105 -22.69 12.75 4.42
CA ILE A 105 -23.61 12.38 5.51
C ILE A 105 -24.91 13.18 5.39
N ASP A 106 -24.75 14.50 5.18
CA ASP A 106 -25.84 15.44 4.97
C ASP A 106 -25.54 16.26 3.71
N PRO A 107 -26.56 16.64 2.91
CA PRO A 107 -26.38 17.54 1.79
C PRO A 107 -25.74 18.87 2.20
N ILE A 108 -24.91 19.44 1.35
CA ILE A 108 -24.36 20.79 1.59
C ILE A 108 -25.38 21.80 1.07
N THR A 109 -26.14 22.39 1.98
CA THR A 109 -27.17 23.40 1.68
C THR A 109 -26.72 24.79 2.14
N ARG A 110 -27.11 25.86 1.43
CA ARG A 110 -26.84 27.25 1.84
C ARG A 110 -28.12 28.03 2.10
N ALA A 111 -28.00 29.07 2.92
CA ALA A 111 -29.05 30.07 3.03
C ALA A 111 -29.21 30.77 1.67
N PRO A 112 -30.45 31.08 1.24
CA PRO A 112 -30.66 31.74 -0.03
C PRO A 112 -29.99 33.11 -0.05
N HIS A 113 -29.39 33.43 -1.18
CA HIS A 113 -28.88 34.76 -1.44
C HIS A 113 -29.96 35.61 -2.12
N SER A 114 -30.25 36.78 -1.56
CA SER A 114 -31.19 37.75 -2.14
C SER A 114 -30.43 38.94 -2.71
N PHE A 115 -30.74 39.31 -3.95
CA PHE A 115 -30.21 40.48 -4.65
C PHE A 115 -31.36 41.42 -4.96
N GLU A 116 -31.35 42.60 -4.36
CA GLU A 116 -32.41 43.58 -4.54
C GLU A 116 -32.12 44.46 -5.77
N PHE A 117 -33.13 44.62 -6.61
CA PHE A 117 -33.14 45.47 -7.78
C PHE A 117 -34.29 46.49 -7.67
N GLY A 118 -33.94 47.76 -7.81
CA GLY A 118 -34.91 48.86 -7.70
C GLY A 118 -34.99 49.46 -6.29
N PRO A 119 -36.14 50.04 -5.88
CA PRO A 119 -37.44 49.96 -6.54
C PRO A 119 -37.51 50.66 -7.90
N PHE A 120 -38.43 50.22 -8.74
CA PHE A 120 -38.72 50.80 -10.05
C PHE A 120 -40.12 51.41 -10.05
N ARG A 121 -40.20 52.73 -10.26
CA ARG A 121 -41.47 53.43 -10.42
C ARG A 121 -41.86 53.45 -11.90
N LEU A 122 -42.81 52.61 -12.28
CA LEU A 122 -43.32 52.46 -13.65
C LEU A 122 -44.65 53.20 -13.79
N ALA A 123 -44.86 53.87 -14.92
CA ALA A 123 -46.10 54.57 -15.23
C ALA A 123 -47.29 53.60 -15.36
N ALA A 124 -48.51 54.14 -15.51
CA ALA A 124 -49.67 53.32 -15.86
C ALA A 124 -49.49 52.71 -17.26
N ALA A 125 -50.09 51.53 -17.46
CA ALA A 125 -50.04 50.79 -18.73
C ALA A 125 -50.42 51.67 -19.92
N ASP A 126 -49.54 51.74 -20.93
CA ASP A 126 -49.78 52.53 -22.15
C ASP A 126 -50.19 51.67 -23.37
N ASN A 127 -50.25 50.34 -23.20
CA ASN A 127 -50.50 49.30 -24.21
C ASN A 127 -49.36 49.09 -25.24
N ILE A 128 -48.17 49.64 -25.02
CA ILE A 128 -46.98 49.41 -25.83
C ILE A 128 -46.05 48.44 -25.10
N ILE A 129 -46.20 47.16 -25.39
CA ILE A 129 -45.41 46.10 -24.74
C ILE A 129 -43.92 46.28 -25.01
N GLY A 130 -43.11 46.30 -23.95
CA GLY A 130 -41.65 46.28 -24.06
C GLY A 130 -41.01 47.65 -24.31
N ALA A 131 -41.75 48.73 -24.13
CA ALA A 131 -41.26 50.10 -24.31
C ALA A 131 -42.05 51.09 -23.44
N GLY A 132 -41.68 52.37 -23.49
CA GLY A 132 -42.42 53.40 -22.76
C GLY A 132 -42.05 53.54 -21.27
N PRO A 133 -42.74 54.42 -20.55
CA PRO A 133 -42.45 54.75 -19.15
C PRO A 133 -42.99 53.72 -18.12
N ASP A 134 -43.79 52.76 -18.57
CA ASP A 134 -44.32 51.60 -17.84
C ASP A 134 -43.46 50.33 -18.01
N TYR A 135 -42.40 50.40 -18.81
CA TYR A 135 -41.43 49.32 -19.05
C TYR A 135 -40.03 49.65 -18.51
N ILE A 136 -39.29 48.60 -18.13
CA ILE A 136 -37.86 48.69 -17.85
C ILE A 136 -37.15 47.41 -18.23
N LYS A 137 -35.96 47.56 -18.83
CA LYS A 137 -34.98 46.49 -19.06
C LYS A 137 -33.70 46.78 -18.28
N ARG A 138 -33.13 45.75 -17.66
CA ARG A 138 -31.88 45.83 -16.89
C ARG A 138 -31.02 44.61 -17.18
N GLY A 139 -29.72 44.84 -17.29
CA GLY A 139 -28.72 43.80 -17.49
C GLY A 139 -28.31 43.60 -18.96
N PRO A 140 -27.46 42.59 -19.24
CA PRO A 140 -26.92 41.64 -18.26
C PRO A 140 -26.01 42.34 -17.24
N THR A 141 -26.21 42.03 -15.95
CA THR A 141 -25.42 42.57 -14.84
C THR A 141 -24.76 41.42 -14.08
N SER A 142 -23.48 41.59 -13.75
CA SER A 142 -22.78 40.65 -12.89
C SER A 142 -23.28 40.82 -11.45
N VAL A 143 -23.98 39.81 -10.97
CA VAL A 143 -24.48 39.70 -9.59
C VAL A 143 -23.41 39.09 -8.69
N TRP A 144 -22.67 38.13 -9.22
CA TRP A 144 -21.50 37.52 -8.58
C TRP A 144 -20.32 37.45 -9.54
N THR A 145 -19.11 37.68 -9.02
CA THR A 145 -17.87 37.67 -9.81
C THR A 145 -16.81 36.80 -9.13
N ASN A 146 -16.74 35.53 -9.52
CA ASN A 146 -15.90 34.52 -8.89
C ASN A 146 -16.09 34.44 -7.36
N ASP A 147 -17.34 34.49 -6.90
CA ASP A 147 -17.66 34.43 -5.48
C ASP A 147 -17.67 32.99 -4.98
N THR A 148 -17.02 32.73 -3.85
CA THR A 148 -16.99 31.38 -3.25
C THR A 148 -18.28 31.13 -2.47
N LEU A 149 -19.13 30.21 -2.93
CA LEU A 149 -20.41 29.90 -2.27
C LEU A 149 -20.30 28.69 -1.34
N VAL A 150 -19.48 27.71 -1.73
CA VAL A 150 -19.21 26.52 -0.93
C VAL A 150 -17.72 26.45 -0.66
N ASN A 151 -17.37 26.19 0.60
CA ASN A 151 -16.01 25.91 1.04
C ASN A 151 -16.09 25.03 2.29
N GLU A 152 -16.41 23.75 2.09
CA GLU A 152 -16.63 22.78 3.15
C GLU A 152 -15.45 21.82 3.29
N THR A 153 -15.13 21.47 4.53
CA THR A 153 -14.13 20.44 4.85
C THR A 153 -14.84 19.25 5.49
N LEU A 154 -14.78 18.12 4.80
CA LEU A 154 -15.35 16.84 5.21
C LEU A 154 -14.27 15.99 5.86
N ASN A 155 -14.53 15.54 7.08
CA ASN A 155 -13.61 14.68 7.84
C ASN A 155 -13.99 13.19 7.76
N ASN A 156 -15.21 12.86 7.32
CA ASN A 156 -15.58 11.48 7.01
C ASN A 156 -15.08 11.15 5.60
N THR A 157 -14.02 10.35 5.52
CA THR A 157 -13.30 10.09 4.27
C THR A 157 -13.61 8.72 3.65
N ALA A 158 -14.36 7.86 4.35
CA ALA A 158 -14.55 6.46 3.96
C ALA A 158 -15.15 6.30 2.56
N ASP A 159 -16.23 7.03 2.25
CA ASP A 159 -16.96 6.89 0.98
C ASP A 159 -16.20 7.49 -0.22
N PHE A 160 -15.19 8.31 0.05
CA PHE A 160 -14.30 8.92 -0.95
C PHE A 160 -13.13 8.01 -1.35
N MET A 161 -12.94 6.86 -0.72
CA MET A 161 -11.78 5.98 -0.95
C MET A 161 -12.13 4.73 -1.79
N GLY A 162 -11.17 4.28 -2.61
CA GLY A 162 -11.25 3.01 -3.34
C GLY A 162 -11.28 3.17 -4.86
N THR A 163 -12.02 2.31 -5.55
CA THR A 163 -12.12 2.31 -7.02
C THR A 163 -13.44 2.92 -7.50
N GLY A 164 -13.43 3.56 -8.67
CA GLY A 164 -14.60 4.21 -9.27
C GLY A 164 -14.63 5.71 -8.95
N ASP A 165 -15.79 6.33 -9.14
CA ASP A 165 -15.98 7.77 -8.96
C ASP A 165 -16.92 8.07 -7.78
N VAL A 166 -16.76 9.26 -7.21
CA VAL A 166 -17.76 9.93 -6.37
C VAL A 166 -18.53 10.89 -7.26
N GLU A 167 -19.85 10.81 -7.22
CA GLU A 167 -20.74 11.70 -7.95
C GLU A 167 -21.29 12.78 -7.01
N PHE A 168 -21.26 14.03 -7.46
CA PHE A 168 -21.89 15.17 -6.81
C PHE A 168 -22.94 15.77 -7.74
N GLU A 169 -24.18 15.85 -7.27
CA GLU A 169 -25.24 16.59 -7.93
C GLU A 169 -25.34 17.98 -7.30
N TYR A 170 -24.95 18.99 -8.05
CA TYR A 170 -25.07 20.39 -7.66
C TYR A 170 -26.36 20.95 -8.27
N TYR A 171 -27.37 21.15 -7.43
CA TYR A 171 -28.63 21.77 -7.80
C TYR A 171 -28.60 23.28 -7.58
N THR A 172 -28.91 24.05 -8.63
CA THR A 172 -29.13 25.49 -8.52
C THR A 172 -30.59 25.82 -8.75
N SER A 173 -31.13 26.73 -7.96
CA SER A 173 -32.48 27.25 -8.15
C SER A 173 -32.50 28.74 -7.92
N ALA A 174 -32.67 29.50 -9.00
CA ALA A 174 -32.79 30.94 -8.95
C ALA A 174 -34.15 31.41 -9.47
N GLY A 175 -34.75 32.36 -8.76
CA GLY A 175 -36.09 32.85 -9.05
C GLY A 175 -36.23 34.33 -8.70
N ALA A 176 -36.94 35.05 -9.57
CA ALA A 176 -37.31 36.43 -9.33
C ALA A 176 -38.46 36.51 -8.31
N SER A 177 -38.37 37.47 -7.40
CA SER A 177 -39.47 37.93 -6.56
C SER A 177 -39.75 39.40 -6.89
N PHE A 178 -41.02 39.79 -6.85
CA PHE A 178 -41.39 41.19 -7.03
C PHE A 178 -42.72 41.54 -6.39
N THR A 179 -42.89 42.81 -6.03
CA THR A 179 -44.17 43.34 -5.53
C THR A 179 -45.07 43.76 -6.68
N GLY A 180 -46.37 43.47 -6.57
CA GLY A 180 -47.35 43.72 -7.63
C GLY A 180 -47.39 42.57 -8.64
N THR A 181 -47.93 42.83 -9.83
CA THR A 181 -48.10 41.82 -10.89
C THR A 181 -47.61 42.33 -12.24
N PRO A 182 -46.34 42.77 -12.36
CA PRO A 182 -45.79 43.11 -13.67
C PRO A 182 -45.73 41.86 -14.55
N SER A 183 -45.76 42.08 -15.87
CA SER A 183 -45.23 41.07 -16.78
C SER A 183 -43.71 41.06 -16.64
N TYR A 184 -43.16 39.87 -16.38
CA TYR A 184 -41.74 39.66 -16.11
C TYR A 184 -41.16 38.72 -17.14
N ASN A 185 -39.99 39.08 -17.67
CA ASN A 185 -39.15 38.21 -18.45
C ASN A 185 -37.71 38.37 -17.95
N GLY A 186 -37.03 37.28 -17.60
CA GLY A 186 -35.66 37.38 -17.14
C GLY A 186 -34.88 36.11 -17.42
N SER A 187 -33.58 36.27 -17.55
CA SER A 187 -32.64 35.22 -17.88
C SER A 187 -31.44 35.29 -16.95
N ILE A 188 -30.94 34.11 -16.60
CA ILE A 188 -29.79 33.93 -15.72
C ILE A 188 -28.75 33.14 -16.50
N THR A 189 -27.50 33.53 -16.38
CA THR A 189 -26.36 32.75 -16.83
C THR A 189 -25.41 32.61 -15.66
N ASP A 190 -25.06 31.38 -15.30
CA ASP A 190 -24.06 31.10 -14.27
C ASP A 190 -22.87 30.32 -14.81
N GLU A 191 -21.68 30.63 -14.31
CA GLU A 191 -20.47 29.82 -14.47
C GLU A 191 -20.12 29.27 -13.08
N ILE A 192 -20.09 27.94 -12.95
CA ILE A 192 -19.80 27.25 -11.70
C ILE A 192 -18.48 26.50 -11.86
N LYS A 193 -17.49 26.90 -11.06
CA LYS A 193 -16.23 26.18 -10.89
C LYS A 193 -16.35 25.32 -9.65
N PHE A 194 -16.36 24.00 -9.83
CA PHE A 194 -16.52 23.03 -8.76
C PHE A 194 -15.21 22.29 -8.53
N ASN A 195 -14.69 22.37 -7.31
CA ASN A 195 -13.41 21.78 -6.94
C ASN A 195 -13.60 20.79 -5.79
N VAL A 196 -13.01 19.60 -5.93
CA VAL A 196 -12.86 18.63 -4.85
C VAL A 196 -11.38 18.40 -4.62
N SER A 197 -10.90 18.71 -3.41
CA SER A 197 -9.52 18.49 -3.00
C SER A 197 -9.41 17.38 -1.97
N TYR A 198 -8.59 16.38 -2.26
CA TYR A 198 -8.18 15.35 -1.32
C TYR A 198 -6.91 15.79 -0.62
N VAL A 199 -6.99 15.97 0.69
CA VAL A 199 -5.83 16.26 1.54
C VAL A 199 -5.45 14.99 2.26
N TYR A 200 -4.20 14.58 2.07
CA TYR A 200 -3.72 13.30 2.58
C TYR A 200 -2.29 13.42 3.06
N CYS A 201 -1.94 12.54 4.00
CA CYS A 201 -0.55 12.34 4.38
C CYS A 201 0.00 11.16 3.61
N THR A 202 1.16 11.33 3.00
CA THR A 202 1.85 10.19 2.37
C THR A 202 2.05 9.12 3.42
N THR A 203 1.66 7.90 3.08
CA THR A 203 1.93 6.75 3.93
C THR A 203 3.44 6.61 4.04
N MET A 204 4.02 7.05 5.15
CA MET A 204 5.18 6.37 5.67
C MET A 204 4.66 5.03 6.16
N PHE A 205 4.70 4.02 5.29
CA PHE A 205 4.75 2.66 5.79
C PHE A 205 5.90 2.66 6.80
N LEU A 206 5.58 2.55 8.10
CA LEU A 206 6.57 2.03 9.01
C LEU A 206 6.90 0.68 8.41
N ASN A 207 8.11 0.55 7.89
CA ASN A 207 8.53 -0.58 7.10
C ASN A 207 8.56 -1.82 7.99
N SER A 208 7.39 -2.41 8.19
CA SER A 208 7.21 -3.79 8.62
C SER A 208 7.25 -4.63 7.35
N ASN A 209 8.39 -4.64 6.64
CA ASN A 209 8.68 -5.66 5.62
C ASN A 209 8.83 -6.99 6.35
N HIS A 210 7.69 -7.55 6.77
CA HIS A 210 7.65 -8.82 7.46
C HIS A 210 7.71 -9.93 6.41
N ILE A 211 8.92 -10.24 5.96
CA ILE A 211 9.17 -11.34 5.04
C ILE A 211 9.23 -12.63 5.85
N ASN A 212 8.19 -13.46 5.75
CA ASN A 212 8.18 -14.75 6.41
C ASN A 212 8.89 -15.80 5.54
N LEU A 213 10.21 -15.94 5.72
CA LEU A 213 11.03 -16.90 4.99
C LEU A 213 11.06 -18.27 5.69
N THR A 214 10.89 -19.32 4.89
CA THR A 214 11.20 -20.71 5.20
C THR A 214 12.23 -21.24 4.19
N ALA A 215 13.19 -22.03 4.65
CA ALA A 215 14.21 -22.64 3.81
C ALA A 215 14.46 -24.06 4.33
N ASN A 216 14.40 -25.06 3.44
CA ASN A 216 14.58 -26.47 3.78
C ASN A 216 15.45 -27.15 2.73
N ALA A 217 16.18 -28.20 3.12
CA ALA A 217 16.90 -29.05 2.17
C ALA A 217 15.89 -29.74 1.23
N ALA A 218 16.20 -29.74 -0.07
CA ALA A 218 15.36 -30.34 -1.13
C ALA A 218 16.12 -31.42 -1.92
N GLY A 219 17.17 -31.98 -1.32
CA GLY A 219 18.09 -32.93 -1.92
C GLY A 219 19.47 -32.85 -1.25
N ALA A 220 20.42 -33.64 -1.73
CA ALA A 220 21.80 -33.64 -1.22
C ALA A 220 22.56 -32.34 -1.53
N THR A 221 22.17 -31.64 -2.61
CA THR A 221 22.86 -30.44 -3.10
C THR A 221 21.90 -29.30 -3.49
N SER A 222 20.73 -29.25 -2.84
CA SER A 222 19.72 -28.23 -3.12
C SER A 222 18.94 -27.80 -1.87
N ALA A 223 18.49 -26.54 -1.89
CA ALA A 223 17.62 -25.94 -0.87
C ALA A 223 16.38 -25.32 -1.53
N LEU A 224 15.20 -25.59 -0.98
CA LEU A 224 13.96 -24.95 -1.38
C LEU A 224 13.61 -23.84 -0.40
N LEU A 225 13.52 -22.62 -0.93
CA LEU A 225 13.12 -21.43 -0.21
C LEU A 225 11.69 -21.06 -0.58
N ARG A 226 10.89 -20.72 0.43
CA ARG A 226 9.53 -20.18 0.26
C ARG A 226 9.33 -19.00 1.20
N TRP A 227 8.81 -17.90 0.68
CA TRP A 227 8.47 -16.75 1.52
C TRP A 227 7.18 -16.09 1.12
N ASN A 228 6.54 -15.51 2.12
CA ASN A 228 5.34 -14.71 1.97
C ASN A 228 5.62 -13.28 2.42
N THR A 229 4.97 -12.32 1.76
CA THR A 229 5.06 -10.89 2.05
C THR A 229 3.68 -10.34 2.36
N THR A 230 3.63 -9.28 3.17
CA THR A 230 2.39 -8.60 3.58
C THR A 230 2.29 -7.16 3.06
N ASN A 231 3.25 -6.73 2.23
CA ASN A 231 3.30 -5.39 1.62
C ASN A 231 3.91 -5.50 0.22
N GLU A 232 3.18 -6.16 -0.66
CA GLU A 232 3.60 -6.47 -2.03
C GLU A 232 3.50 -5.25 -2.95
N SER A 233 2.54 -4.36 -2.70
CA SER A 233 2.30 -3.13 -3.47
C SER A 233 3.50 -2.18 -3.51
N GLN A 234 4.28 -2.14 -2.42
CA GLN A 234 5.49 -1.33 -2.30
C GLN A 234 6.76 -2.06 -2.77
N ALA A 235 6.70 -3.37 -3.02
CA ALA A 235 7.85 -4.15 -3.46
C ALA A 235 8.18 -3.90 -4.93
N LYS A 236 9.47 -3.74 -5.24
CA LYS A 236 10.02 -3.69 -6.60
C LYS A 236 10.63 -5.04 -6.96
N SER A 237 11.42 -5.62 -6.06
CA SER A 237 12.08 -6.92 -6.27
C SER A 237 12.48 -7.59 -4.97
N TYR A 238 12.63 -8.90 -5.02
CA TYR A 238 13.16 -9.75 -3.97
C TYR A 238 14.49 -10.36 -4.40
N GLU A 239 15.53 -10.04 -3.66
CA GLU A 239 16.88 -10.55 -3.83
C GLU A 239 17.11 -11.70 -2.84
N VAL A 240 17.20 -12.92 -3.36
CA VAL A 240 17.53 -14.09 -2.55
C VAL A 240 19.03 -14.10 -2.32
N MET A 241 19.44 -14.15 -1.07
CA MET A 241 20.85 -14.16 -0.70
C MET A 241 21.23 -15.44 0.04
N VAL A 242 22.46 -15.91 -0.23
CA VAL A 242 23.06 -17.09 0.38
C VAL A 242 24.42 -16.75 1.01
N SER A 243 24.74 -17.39 2.12
CA SER A 243 25.99 -17.23 2.85
C SER A 243 26.47 -18.57 3.42
N GLU A 244 27.78 -18.79 3.43
CA GLU A 244 28.42 -19.97 4.05
C GLU A 244 28.73 -19.74 5.54
N ASP A 245 29.01 -18.49 5.93
CA ASP A 245 29.40 -18.11 7.29
C ASP A 245 28.29 -17.42 8.10
N GLY A 246 27.17 -17.08 7.45
CA GLY A 246 26.05 -16.35 8.04
C GLY A 246 26.28 -14.85 8.20
N ILE A 247 27.41 -14.34 7.69
CA ILE A 247 27.84 -12.94 7.80
C ILE A 247 27.93 -12.32 6.40
N ASN A 248 28.67 -12.97 5.50
CA ASN A 248 28.92 -12.52 4.13
C ASN A 248 27.90 -13.15 3.17
N PHE A 249 26.91 -12.37 2.77
CA PHE A 249 25.84 -12.81 1.88
C PHE A 249 26.09 -12.39 0.42
N LYS A 250 25.93 -13.34 -0.50
CA LYS A 250 25.98 -13.12 -1.95
C LYS A 250 24.59 -13.32 -2.56
N THR A 251 24.31 -12.60 -3.63
CA THR A 251 23.05 -12.71 -4.37
C THR A 251 23.00 -14.04 -5.15
N ALA A 252 21.97 -14.84 -4.91
CA ALA A 252 21.70 -16.06 -5.67
C ALA A 252 20.77 -15.79 -6.85
N THR A 253 19.72 -14.99 -6.64
CA THR A 253 18.80 -14.57 -7.71
C THR A 253 18.06 -13.30 -7.33
N ILE A 254 17.45 -12.65 -8.33
CA ILE A 254 16.56 -11.50 -8.16
C ILE A 254 15.24 -11.84 -8.85
N LEU A 255 14.15 -11.79 -8.08
CA LEU A 255 12.79 -11.99 -8.56
C LEU A 255 12.09 -10.63 -8.57
N LYS A 256 11.40 -10.30 -9.66
CA LYS A 256 10.54 -9.11 -9.71
C LYS A 256 9.31 -9.35 -8.84
N ALA A 257 8.87 -8.32 -8.14
CA ALA A 257 7.58 -8.35 -7.45
C ALA A 257 6.46 -8.47 -8.49
N THR A 258 5.48 -9.36 -8.27
CA THR A 258 4.36 -9.63 -9.19
C THR A 258 3.03 -9.01 -8.72
N GLY A 259 3.09 -8.12 -7.73
CA GLY A 259 1.93 -7.57 -7.03
C GLY A 259 0.79 -7.06 -7.93
N ASN A 260 -0.40 -7.63 -7.73
CA ASN A 260 -1.67 -7.06 -8.15
C ASN A 260 -2.42 -6.52 -6.91
N PHE A 261 -3.14 -5.41 -7.09
CA PHE A 261 -3.73 -4.58 -6.05
C PHE A 261 -4.71 -5.27 -5.07
N SER A 262 -5.20 -6.47 -5.37
CA SER A 262 -6.39 -7.01 -4.70
C SER A 262 -6.20 -7.56 -3.29
N ASN A 263 -4.98 -7.94 -2.87
CA ASN A 263 -4.77 -8.58 -1.55
C ASN A 263 -3.45 -8.23 -0.82
N ASP A 264 -2.58 -7.38 -1.41
CA ASP A 264 -1.27 -6.91 -0.88
C ASP A 264 -0.31 -7.99 -0.31
N LYS A 265 -0.53 -9.26 -0.66
CA LYS A 265 0.28 -10.42 -0.26
C LYS A 265 0.96 -11.05 -1.47
N GLY A 266 2.26 -11.32 -1.36
CA GLY A 266 3.04 -12.09 -2.33
C GLY A 266 3.43 -13.45 -1.78
N THR A 267 3.47 -14.47 -2.63
CA THR A 267 3.98 -15.81 -2.30
C THR A 267 4.99 -16.21 -3.36
N TYR A 268 6.19 -16.59 -2.91
CA TYR A 268 7.32 -16.85 -3.78
C TYR A 268 8.01 -18.15 -3.40
N GLN A 269 8.61 -18.80 -4.40
CA GLN A 269 9.45 -19.96 -4.21
C GLN A 269 10.70 -19.90 -5.09
N TYR A 270 11.80 -20.42 -4.57
CA TYR A 270 13.05 -20.52 -5.30
C TYR A 270 13.81 -21.78 -4.89
N LEU A 271 14.28 -22.54 -5.88
CA LEU A 271 15.14 -23.70 -5.68
C LEU A 271 16.60 -23.29 -5.93
N TYR A 272 17.38 -23.28 -4.86
CA TYR A 272 18.82 -23.03 -4.91
C TYR A 272 19.56 -24.36 -5.09
N ASN A 273 20.40 -24.46 -6.13
CA ASN A 273 21.25 -25.62 -6.38
C ASN A 273 22.73 -25.23 -6.23
N PHE A 274 23.53 -26.12 -5.68
CA PHE A 274 24.97 -25.95 -5.52
C PHE A 274 25.72 -27.23 -5.91
N ASN A 275 27.00 -27.12 -6.22
CA ASN A 275 27.76 -28.25 -6.79
C ASN A 275 28.58 -29.02 -5.75
N THR A 276 28.95 -28.38 -4.64
CA THR A 276 29.82 -28.96 -3.62
C THR A 276 29.01 -29.27 -2.36
N PRO A 277 29.09 -30.49 -1.79
CA PRO A 277 28.43 -30.80 -0.53
C PRO A 277 28.85 -29.82 0.58
N VAL A 278 27.87 -29.17 1.19
CA VAL A 278 28.05 -28.24 2.31
C VAL A 278 27.29 -28.76 3.52
N GLU A 279 27.84 -28.54 4.71
CA GLU A 279 27.18 -28.95 5.96
C GLU A 279 26.04 -27.99 6.33
N LYS A 280 26.22 -26.71 6.02
CA LYS A 280 25.27 -25.66 6.38
C LYS A 280 25.38 -24.48 5.42
N LEU A 281 24.24 -23.88 5.09
CA LEU A 281 24.13 -22.60 4.41
C LEU A 281 23.10 -21.72 5.13
N TYR A 282 23.26 -20.41 4.99
CA TYR A 282 22.36 -19.41 5.54
C TYR A 282 21.69 -18.66 4.41
N PHE A 283 20.37 -18.54 4.50
CA PHE A 283 19.56 -17.84 3.51
C PHE A 283 18.85 -16.66 4.13
N ARG A 284 18.71 -15.59 3.37
CA ARG A 284 17.81 -14.47 3.68
C ARG A 284 17.27 -13.89 2.38
N VAL A 285 16.17 -13.16 2.47
CA VAL A 285 15.62 -12.42 1.34
C VAL A 285 15.71 -10.94 1.66
N LYS A 286 16.18 -10.17 0.68
CA LYS A 286 16.23 -8.71 0.71
C LYS A 286 15.16 -8.18 -0.24
N GLN A 287 14.21 -7.43 0.30
CA GLN A 287 13.23 -6.70 -0.48
C GLN A 287 13.78 -5.33 -0.82
N LEU A 288 13.69 -4.94 -2.09
CA LEU A 288 13.87 -3.58 -2.55
C LEU A 288 12.48 -3.01 -2.83
N SER A 289 12.14 -1.88 -2.21
CA SER A 289 10.87 -1.19 -2.44
C SER A 289 10.98 -0.18 -3.60
N LYS A 290 9.83 0.30 -4.07
CA LYS A 290 9.73 1.29 -5.15
C LYS A 290 10.36 2.64 -4.76
N ASP A 291 10.38 2.98 -3.47
CA ASP A 291 11.06 4.16 -2.90
C ASP A 291 12.55 3.91 -2.55
N ASN A 292 13.15 2.85 -3.10
CA ASN A 292 14.55 2.44 -2.90
C ASN A 292 14.93 2.13 -1.44
N LYS A 293 13.98 1.92 -0.53
CA LYS A 293 14.27 1.37 0.79
C LYS A 293 14.49 -0.14 0.70
N THR A 294 15.17 -0.68 1.70
CA THR A 294 15.45 -2.11 1.78
C THR A 294 14.92 -2.70 3.08
N GLY A 295 14.35 -3.90 2.99
CA GLY A 295 13.97 -4.72 4.15
C GLY A 295 14.60 -6.10 4.04
N LEU A 296 14.93 -6.71 5.18
CA LEU A 296 15.56 -8.03 5.24
C LEU A 296 14.68 -9.00 6.01
N SER A 297 14.58 -10.25 5.53
CA SER A 297 14.03 -11.34 6.33
C SER A 297 15.00 -11.71 7.46
N PRO A 298 14.50 -12.38 8.51
CA PRO A 298 15.36 -13.17 9.40
C PRO A 298 16.21 -14.15 8.59
N ILE A 299 17.42 -14.44 9.09
CA ILE A 299 18.31 -15.44 8.50
C ILE A 299 17.76 -16.83 8.81
N ARG A 300 17.68 -17.69 7.78
CA ARG A 300 17.26 -19.09 7.89
C ARG A 300 18.43 -20.01 7.56
N PRO A 301 18.98 -20.75 8.54
CA PRO A 301 19.96 -21.77 8.27
C PRO A 301 19.31 -23.02 7.69
N VAL A 302 19.98 -23.65 6.73
CA VAL A 302 19.67 -25.00 6.25
C VAL A 302 20.91 -25.85 6.48
N THR A 303 20.72 -26.99 7.14
CA THR A 303 21.79 -27.95 7.40
C THR A 303 21.56 -29.20 6.57
N TRP A 304 22.61 -29.69 5.92
CA TRP A 304 22.62 -31.01 5.32
C TRP A 304 23.32 -31.95 6.27
N SER A 305 22.82 -33.18 6.35
CA SER A 305 23.54 -34.24 7.05
C SER A 305 24.84 -34.47 6.29
N LYS A 306 25.93 -33.94 6.81
CA LYS A 306 27.27 -34.25 6.33
C LYS A 306 27.40 -35.76 6.45
N HIS A 307 27.42 -36.49 5.33
CA HIS A 307 28.06 -37.79 5.33
C HIS A 307 29.51 -37.50 5.73
N LYS A 308 29.86 -37.78 6.99
CA LYS A 308 31.23 -37.64 7.45
C LYS A 308 32.08 -38.54 6.55
N GLU A 309 32.88 -37.94 5.69
CA GLU A 309 33.99 -38.65 5.09
C GLU A 309 34.93 -39.01 6.24
N GLY A 310 34.88 -40.27 6.62
CA GLY A 310 35.61 -40.84 7.75
C GLY A 310 35.42 -42.35 7.75
N VAL A 311 36.41 -43.05 8.28
CA VAL A 311 36.32 -44.50 8.46
C VAL A 311 35.62 -44.77 9.78
N TYR A 312 34.48 -45.46 9.74
CA TYR A 312 33.71 -45.82 10.93
C TYR A 312 33.39 -47.31 10.95
N PHE A 313 33.49 -47.89 12.15
CA PHE A 313 33.13 -49.28 12.42
C PHE A 313 32.10 -49.34 13.54
N VAL A 314 30.98 -50.01 13.31
CA VAL A 314 29.93 -50.21 14.33
C VAL A 314 29.51 -51.68 14.34
N PRO A 315 29.51 -52.39 15.48
CA PRO A 315 28.98 -53.74 15.55
C PRO A 315 27.52 -53.77 15.07
N THR A 316 27.13 -54.80 14.31
CA THR A 316 25.71 -54.94 13.93
C THR A 316 24.86 -55.28 15.16
N PRO A 317 23.57 -54.88 15.20
CA PRO A 317 22.66 -55.23 16.31
C PRO A 317 22.57 -56.73 16.57
N SER A 318 22.75 -57.55 15.52
CA SER A 318 22.76 -59.01 15.60
C SER A 318 24.03 -59.61 16.21
N GLY A 319 25.09 -58.82 16.40
CA GLY A 319 26.39 -59.30 16.88
C GLY A 319 27.17 -60.18 15.89
N ASN A 320 26.65 -60.41 14.68
CA ASN A 320 27.23 -61.32 13.69
C ASN A 320 28.15 -60.62 12.67
N GLY A 321 28.46 -59.34 12.87
CA GLY A 321 29.34 -58.60 11.99
C GLY A 321 29.56 -57.15 12.42
N ILE A 322 30.20 -56.39 11.53
CA ILE A 322 30.53 -54.97 11.71
C ILE A 322 30.02 -54.21 10.49
N SER A 323 29.21 -53.18 10.72
CA SER A 323 28.88 -52.18 9.71
C SER A 323 30.07 -51.24 9.50
N VAL A 324 30.46 -51.07 8.24
CA VAL A 324 31.65 -50.37 7.80
C VAL A 324 31.27 -49.24 6.86
N GLN A 325 31.83 -48.06 7.12
CA GLN A 325 31.81 -46.92 6.22
C GLN A 325 33.26 -46.52 5.90
N LEU A 326 33.59 -46.47 4.60
CA LEU A 326 34.92 -46.12 4.09
C LEU A 326 34.80 -45.00 3.06
N PRO A 327 35.75 -44.05 3.00
CA PRO A 327 35.82 -43.08 1.92
C PRO A 327 35.87 -43.76 0.54
N VAL A 328 35.04 -43.30 -0.39
CA VAL A 328 34.91 -43.85 -1.76
C VAL A 328 36.07 -43.44 -2.68
N SER A 329 36.90 -42.49 -2.24
CA SER A 329 38.03 -41.96 -3.00
C SER A 329 39.30 -42.85 -2.91
N GLY A 330 40.02 -42.96 -4.03
CA GLY A 330 41.40 -43.45 -4.07
C GLY A 330 41.67 -44.80 -4.73
N GLY A 331 40.65 -45.53 -5.23
CA GLY A 331 40.79 -46.75 -6.06
C GLY A 331 41.50 -47.96 -5.44
N VAL A 332 42.27 -47.78 -4.37
CA VAL A 332 42.99 -48.81 -3.63
C VAL A 332 42.11 -49.33 -2.49
N PRO A 333 41.86 -50.65 -2.41
CA PRO A 333 41.08 -51.24 -1.32
C PRO A 333 41.71 -51.02 0.06
N TRP A 334 40.88 -50.76 1.06
CA TRP A 334 41.27 -50.76 2.46
C TRP A 334 41.49 -52.19 2.96
N GLN A 335 42.52 -52.38 3.77
CA GLN A 335 42.70 -53.57 4.58
C GLN A 335 42.09 -53.34 5.97
N ILE A 336 41.21 -54.24 6.38
CA ILE A 336 40.50 -54.19 7.65
C ILE A 336 40.88 -55.44 8.45
N ASP A 337 41.62 -55.24 9.53
CA ASP A 337 42.10 -56.29 10.42
C ASP A 337 41.36 -56.21 11.77
N LEU A 338 40.84 -57.34 12.24
CA LEU A 338 40.21 -57.47 13.55
C LEU A 338 41.13 -58.24 14.49
N PHE A 339 41.41 -57.67 15.67
CA PHE A 339 42.28 -58.24 16.68
C PHE A 339 41.54 -58.49 18.00
N ALA A 340 41.91 -59.56 18.70
CA ALA A 340 41.59 -59.72 20.11
C ALA A 340 42.44 -58.78 20.98
N VAL A 341 42.03 -58.56 22.24
CA VAL A 341 42.75 -57.68 23.18
C VAL A 341 44.20 -58.08 23.44
N ASN A 342 44.56 -59.35 23.25
CA ASN A 342 45.92 -59.86 23.37
C ASN A 342 46.78 -59.63 22.09
N GLY A 343 46.25 -58.97 21.07
CA GLY A 343 46.93 -58.71 19.80
C GLY A 343 46.83 -59.83 18.77
N GLN A 344 46.12 -60.93 19.06
CA GLN A 344 45.90 -62.00 18.09
C GLN A 344 44.99 -61.52 16.95
N LEU A 345 45.43 -61.71 15.70
CA LEU A 345 44.61 -61.44 14.52
C LEU A 345 43.48 -62.49 14.41
N ILE A 346 42.25 -62.02 14.37
CA ILE A 346 41.03 -62.83 14.31
C ILE A 346 40.52 -62.95 12.89
N GLN A 347 40.47 -61.83 12.15
CA GLN A 347 39.94 -61.80 10.79
C GLN A 347 40.57 -60.67 9.99
N LYS A 348 40.70 -60.85 8.67
CA LYS A 348 41.21 -59.86 7.72
C LYS A 348 40.27 -59.76 6.52
N ASN A 349 39.92 -58.54 6.13
CA ASN A 349 39.08 -58.25 4.99
C ASN A 349 39.71 -57.17 4.11
N LYS A 350 39.38 -57.19 2.81
CA LYS A 350 39.70 -56.11 1.86
C LYS A 350 38.41 -55.53 1.32
N LEU A 351 38.22 -54.22 1.47
CA LEU A 351 37.03 -53.52 0.98
C LEU A 351 37.43 -52.27 0.19
N SER A 352 36.86 -52.13 -1.00
CA SER A 352 36.85 -50.84 -1.69
C SER A 352 36.01 -49.83 -0.91
N GLY A 353 36.25 -48.53 -1.15
CA GLY A 353 35.48 -47.47 -0.52
C GLY A 353 33.98 -47.67 -0.72
N THR A 354 33.22 -47.67 0.38
CA THR A 354 31.81 -48.08 0.42
C THR A 354 31.06 -47.36 1.52
N ILE A 355 29.78 -47.09 1.29
CA ILE A 355 28.87 -46.48 2.25
C ILE A 355 27.94 -47.59 2.75
N GLY A 356 28.23 -48.14 3.94
CA GLY A 356 27.29 -49.02 4.65
C GLY A 356 27.33 -50.50 4.25
N THR A 357 28.52 -51.08 4.12
CA THR A 357 28.69 -52.54 3.95
C THR A 357 28.83 -53.24 5.30
N VAL A 358 28.36 -54.49 5.41
CA VAL A 358 28.57 -55.33 6.60
C VAL A 358 29.67 -56.35 6.33
N ILE A 359 30.67 -56.39 7.20
CA ILE A 359 31.61 -57.51 7.29
C ILE A 359 31.06 -58.50 8.30
N HIS A 360 30.73 -59.72 7.84
CA HIS A 360 30.33 -60.80 8.73
C HIS A 360 31.55 -61.44 9.40
N PHE A 361 31.38 -61.91 10.64
CA PHE A 361 32.42 -62.66 11.32
C PHE A 361 32.52 -64.08 10.76
N ASP A 362 33.73 -64.55 10.45
CA ASP A 362 33.94 -65.91 9.94
C ASP A 362 33.56 -66.97 10.99
N LYS A 363 33.63 -66.61 12.27
CA LYS A 363 33.24 -67.43 13.43
C LYS A 363 32.53 -66.56 14.48
N PRO A 364 31.60 -67.12 15.27
CA PRO A 364 31.01 -66.41 16.40
C PRO A 364 32.09 -65.90 17.36
N LEU A 365 32.03 -64.61 17.70
CA LEU A 365 32.95 -63.98 18.65
C LEU A 365 32.38 -64.03 20.06
N ALA A 366 33.25 -64.24 21.06
CA ALA A 366 32.86 -64.11 22.46
C ALA A 366 32.55 -62.65 22.80
N LYS A 367 31.72 -62.44 23.82
CA LYS A 367 31.45 -61.11 24.37
C LYS A 367 32.73 -60.52 24.94
N GLY A 368 33.10 -59.31 24.55
CA GLY A 368 34.37 -58.73 24.93
C GLY A 368 34.80 -57.54 24.08
N ILE A 369 36.02 -57.06 24.33
CA ILE A 369 36.63 -55.95 23.61
C ILE A 369 37.51 -56.50 22.48
N TYR A 370 37.40 -55.91 21.31
CA TYR A 370 38.21 -56.19 20.13
C TYR A 370 38.79 -54.88 19.59
N VAL A 371 39.86 -54.97 18.81
CA VAL A 371 40.45 -53.81 18.15
C VAL A 371 40.34 -54.01 16.64
N ILE A 372 39.68 -53.09 15.96
CA ILE A 372 39.66 -53.05 14.50
C ILE A 372 40.69 -52.04 14.01
N ARG A 373 41.42 -52.41 12.96
CA ARG A 373 42.44 -51.59 12.32
C ARG A 373 42.14 -51.49 10.83
N ALA A 374 42.04 -50.27 10.33
CA ALA A 374 41.92 -49.97 8.90
C ALA A 374 43.24 -49.37 8.40
N THR A 375 43.79 -49.93 7.34
CA THR A 375 44.95 -49.38 6.64
C THR A 375 44.70 -49.31 5.15
N ARG A 376 45.25 -48.30 4.49
CA ARG A 376 45.25 -48.21 3.03
C ARG A 376 46.68 -48.46 2.52
N PRO A 377 46.94 -49.53 1.75
CA PRO A 377 48.26 -49.80 1.20
C PRO A 377 48.76 -48.61 0.37
N GLY A 378 49.96 -48.12 0.67
CA GLY A 378 50.56 -46.98 -0.04
C GLY A 378 50.18 -45.60 0.49
N SER A 379 49.32 -45.49 1.51
CA SER A 379 49.14 -44.24 2.26
C SER A 379 49.55 -44.41 3.73
N ALA A 380 49.78 -43.29 4.42
CA ALA A 380 50.00 -43.27 5.86
C ALA A 380 48.71 -43.44 6.69
N ASP A 381 47.56 -43.72 6.05
CA ASP A 381 46.27 -43.81 6.72
C ASP A 381 46.21 -45.08 7.58
N LEU A 382 46.28 -44.89 8.90
CA LEU A 382 46.10 -45.92 9.92
C LEU A 382 45.02 -45.47 10.90
N ILE A 383 43.92 -46.22 10.95
CA ILE A 383 42.81 -45.96 11.86
C ILE A 383 42.63 -47.18 12.75
N THR A 384 42.55 -46.97 14.06
CA THR A 384 42.26 -48.03 15.02
C THR A 384 41.06 -47.64 15.87
N GLN A 385 40.17 -48.61 16.13
CA GLN A 385 38.98 -48.40 16.94
C GLN A 385 38.77 -49.62 17.85
N LYS A 386 38.35 -49.36 19.10
CA LYS A 386 37.90 -50.42 20.01
C LYS A 386 36.44 -50.75 19.70
N LEU A 387 36.13 -52.03 19.57
CA LEU A 387 34.79 -52.57 19.38
C LEU A 387 34.41 -53.39 20.60
N MET A 388 33.17 -53.24 21.07
CA MET A 388 32.62 -54.03 22.14
C MET A 388 31.55 -54.95 21.56
N ILE A 389 31.76 -56.26 21.65
CA ILE A 389 30.79 -57.30 21.29
C ILE A 389 30.03 -57.67 22.57
N ARG A 390 28.70 -57.59 22.54
CA ARG A 390 27.81 -57.70 23.71
C ARG A 390 27.03 -59.00 23.78
#